data_AF-A0A0Q6BGU5-F1
#
_entry.id   AF-A0A0Q6BGU5-F1
#
_cell.length_a   1.000
_cell.length_b   1.000
_cell.length_c   1.000
_cell.angle_alpha   90.00
_cell.angle_beta   90.00
_cell.angle_gamma   90.00
#
_symmetry.space_group_name_H-M   'P 1'
#
loop_
_entity.id
_entity.type
_entity.pdbx_description
1 polymer ?
#
loop_
_entity_poly.entity_id
_entity_poly.type
_entity_poly.pdbx_seq_one_letter_code
_entity_poly.pdbx_strand_id
1 'polypeptide(L)'
;MLARDVTEKRFTPTRFREGYAMDDVDAFLERIHATLTAYEQGTAVDVLADVDVVNARFQPTKFREGYSQDEVDDFLDEVVAELRRRESAGGR
;
A
#
# COMPACT_ATOMS: atom_id res chain seq x y z
N MET A 1 10.46 -5.88 2.96
CA MET A 1 9.96 -5.20 1.76
C MET A 1 10.61 -3.84 1.61
N LEU A 2 10.91 -3.40 0.39
CA LEU A 2 11.57 -2.14 0.02
C LEU A 2 10.63 -1.26 -0.81
N ALA A 3 10.97 0.03 -0.93
CA ALA A 3 10.18 0.97 -1.71
C ALA A 3 9.93 0.46 -3.14
N ARG A 4 10.99 -0.01 -3.82
CA ARG A 4 10.87 -0.58 -5.18
C ARG A 4 9.89 -1.75 -5.28
N ASP A 5 9.77 -2.58 -4.25
CA ASP A 5 8.89 -3.75 -4.28
C ASP A 5 7.42 -3.29 -4.40
N VAL A 6 7.08 -2.10 -3.87
CA VAL A 6 5.75 -1.50 -4.01
C VAL A 6 5.48 -1.05 -5.44
N THR A 7 6.45 -0.41 -6.10
CA THR A 7 6.30 0.03 -7.49
C THR A 7 6.36 -1.10 -8.50
N GLU A 8 7.05 -2.20 -8.16
CA GLU A 8 7.15 -3.39 -9.00
C GLU A 8 5.94 -4.32 -8.83
N LYS A 9 5.16 -4.17 -7.76
CA LYS A 9 3.94 -4.95 -7.52
C LYS A 9 2.93 -4.69 -8.63
N ARG A 10 2.45 -5.77 -9.26
CA ARG A 10 1.37 -5.72 -10.25
C ARG A 10 0.20 -6.53 -9.73
N PHE A 11 -0.94 -5.88 -9.57
CA PHE A 11 -2.18 -6.52 -9.16
C PHE A 11 -2.93 -7.09 -10.35
N THR A 12 -3.69 -8.16 -10.12
CA THR A 12 -4.53 -8.76 -11.15
C THR A 12 -5.72 -7.85 -11.44
N PRO A 13 -5.88 -7.33 -12.68
CA PRO A 13 -7.05 -6.57 -13.06
C PRO A 13 -8.26 -7.50 -13.13
N THR A 14 -9.41 -7.02 -12.65
CA THR A 14 -10.64 -7.79 -12.63
C THR A 14 -11.83 -6.96 -13.10
N ARG A 15 -12.70 -7.61 -13.88
CA ARG A 15 -13.91 -7.01 -14.47
C ARG A 15 -15.19 -7.77 -14.10
N PHE A 16 -15.05 -8.97 -13.51
CA PHE A 16 -16.16 -9.88 -13.23
C PHE A 16 -16.49 -10.01 -11.73
N ARG A 17 -15.67 -9.43 -10.85
CA ARG A 17 -15.86 -9.38 -9.39
C ARG A 17 -15.63 -7.97 -8.88
N GLU A 18 -15.98 -7.75 -7.61
CA GLU A 18 -15.68 -6.51 -6.90
C GLU A 18 -14.17 -6.26 -6.88
N GLY A 19 -13.78 -5.08 -7.36
CA GLY A 19 -12.41 -4.61 -7.34
C GLY A 19 -12.31 -3.26 -6.62
N TYR A 20 -11.10 -2.87 -6.25
CA TYR A 20 -10.82 -1.48 -5.91
C TYR A 20 -10.46 -0.68 -7.16
N ALA A 21 -10.85 0.59 -7.20
CA ALA A 21 -10.50 1.48 -8.28
C ALA A 21 -8.96 1.58 -8.40
N MET A 22 -8.43 1.32 -9.60
CA MET A 22 -6.99 1.29 -9.83
C MET A 22 -6.35 2.63 -9.47
N ASP A 23 -6.97 3.74 -9.87
CA ASP A 23 -6.44 5.08 -9.58
C ASP A 23 -6.28 5.35 -8.07
N ASP A 24 -7.24 4.90 -7.25
CA ASP A 24 -7.18 5.06 -5.79
C ASP A 24 -6.06 4.20 -5.19
N VAL A 25 -5.94 2.96 -5.66
CA VAL A 25 -4.91 2.02 -5.20
C VAL A 25 -3.53 2.55 -5.62
N ASP A 26 -3.34 2.91 -6.88
CA ASP A 26 -2.07 3.41 -7.41
C ASP A 26 -1.60 4.68 -6.70
N ALA A 27 -2.50 5.64 -6.46
CA ALA A 27 -2.19 6.85 -5.71
C ALA A 27 -1.77 6.54 -4.26
N PHE A 28 -2.37 5.51 -3.66
CA PHE A 28 -2.01 5.09 -2.31
C PHE A 28 -0.67 4.35 -2.26
N LEU A 29 -0.39 3.49 -3.25
CA LEU A 29 0.90 2.82 -3.40
C LEU A 29 2.04 3.82 -3.58
N GLU A 30 1.81 4.93 -4.30
CA GLU A 30 2.79 6.02 -4.41
C GLU A 30 3.13 6.62 -3.04
N ARG A 31 2.13 6.79 -2.17
CA ARG A 31 2.33 7.30 -0.80
C ARG A 31 3.08 6.30 0.10
N ILE A 32 2.79 5.01 -0.04
CA ILE A 32 3.55 3.94 0.64
C ILE A 32 5.00 3.93 0.13
N HIS A 33 5.21 4.01 -1.19
CA HIS A 33 6.53 4.06 -1.80
C HIS A 33 7.37 5.23 -1.27
N ALA A 34 6.78 6.43 -1.19
CA ALA A 34 7.43 7.60 -0.60
C ALA A 34 7.80 7.38 0.87
N THR A 35 6.90 6.76 1.64
CA THR A 35 7.13 6.41 3.05
C THR A 35 8.28 5.42 3.22
N LEU A 36 8.28 4.31 2.48
CA LEU A 36 9.35 3.31 2.55
C LEU A 36 10.70 3.88 2.10
N THR A 37 10.68 4.77 1.11
CA THR A 37 11.86 5.52 0.63
C THR A 37 12.43 6.39 1.75
N ALA A 38 11.58 7.11 2.49
CA ALA A 38 12.01 7.92 3.64
C ALA A 38 12.61 7.05 4.76
N TYR A 39 12.03 5.88 5.04
CA TYR A 39 12.62 4.91 5.97
C TYR A 39 13.98 4.40 5.50
N GLU A 40 14.16 4.14 4.22
CA GLU A 40 15.44 3.71 3.64
C GLU A 40 16.52 4.80 3.71
N GLN A 41 16.11 6.07 3.57
CA GLN A 41 17.00 7.23 3.68
C GLN A 41 17.25 7.66 5.13
N GLY A 42 16.57 7.07 6.11
CA GLY A 42 16.63 7.48 7.51
C GLY A 42 15.99 8.85 7.77
N THR A 43 15.12 9.32 6.87
CA THR A 43 14.41 10.61 6.93
C THR A 43 12.92 10.45 7.23
N ALA A 44 12.52 9.29 7.76
CA ALA A 44 11.14 8.98 8.11
C ALA A 44 10.62 9.86 9.27
N VAL A 45 10.23 11.08 8.94
CA VAL A 45 9.56 12.04 9.82
C VAL A 45 8.21 12.35 9.17
N ASP A 46 7.11 12.18 9.91
CA ASP A 46 5.75 12.48 9.45
C ASP A 46 5.31 11.67 8.20
N VAL A 47 5.77 10.42 8.12
CA VAL A 47 5.42 9.47 7.06
C VAL A 47 4.17 8.65 7.43
N LEU A 48 3.60 7.90 6.47
CA LEU A 48 2.46 7.02 6.77
C LEU A 48 2.81 6.04 7.91
N ALA A 49 1.95 5.99 8.92
CA ALA A 49 2.02 5.00 9.98
C ALA A 49 1.29 3.71 9.57
N ASP A 50 1.58 2.62 10.28
CA ASP A 50 0.87 1.35 10.11
C ASP A 50 -0.67 1.51 10.15
N VAL A 51 -1.16 2.33 11.08
CA VAL A 51 -2.58 2.63 11.27
C VAL A 51 -3.18 3.37 10.08
N ASP A 52 -2.42 4.22 9.39
CA ASP A 52 -2.92 4.93 8.20
C ASP A 52 -3.16 3.95 7.05
N VAL A 53 -2.33 2.91 6.95
CA VAL A 53 -2.50 1.84 5.96
C VAL A 53 -3.68 0.96 6.27
N VAL A 54 -3.86 0.55 7.53
CA VAL A 54 -5.03 -0.24 7.95
C VAL A 54 -6.34 0.52 7.75
N ASN A 55 -6.34 1.85 7.91
CA ASN A 55 -7.52 2.68 7.70
C ASN A 55 -7.72 3.16 6.26
N ALA A 56 -6.84 2.75 5.34
CA ALA A 56 -7.00 3.09 3.93
C ALA A 56 -8.33 2.54 3.40
N ARG A 57 -9.09 3.38 2.70
CA ARG A 57 -10.36 2.99 2.07
C ARG A 57 -10.31 3.38 0.61
N PHE A 58 -10.48 2.38 -0.25
CA PHE A 58 -10.54 2.57 -1.70
C PHE A 58 -11.97 2.52 -2.18
N GLN A 59 -12.27 3.23 -3.27
CA GLN A 59 -13.59 3.17 -3.88
C GLN A 59 -13.82 1.79 -4.51
N PRO A 60 -14.88 1.06 -4.14
CA PRO A 60 -15.20 -0.21 -4.79
C PRO A 60 -15.75 0.04 -6.20
N THR A 61 -15.34 -0.77 -7.16
CA THR A 61 -15.87 -0.80 -8.52
C THR A 61 -16.47 -2.16 -8.86
N LYS A 62 -17.67 -2.13 -9.45
CA LYS A 62 -18.41 -3.33 -9.92
C LYS A 62 -18.60 -3.37 -11.44
N PHE A 63 -18.57 -2.20 -12.10
CA PHE A 63 -18.88 -2.05 -13.52
C PHE A 63 -17.71 -1.51 -14.35
N ARG A 64 -16.58 -1.24 -13.70
CA ARG A 64 -15.33 -0.81 -14.33
C ARG A 64 -14.20 -1.72 -13.88
N GLU A 65 -13.15 -1.77 -14.69
CA GLU A 65 -11.94 -2.51 -14.35
C GLU A 65 -11.35 -1.97 -13.02
N GLY A 66 -11.04 -2.89 -12.11
CA GLY A 66 -10.41 -2.60 -10.83
C GLY A 66 -9.38 -3.66 -10.48
N TYR A 67 -8.56 -3.40 -9.47
CA TYR A 67 -7.69 -4.44 -8.90
C TYR A 67 -8.48 -5.35 -7.98
N SER A 68 -8.10 -6.63 -7.91
CA SER A 68 -8.67 -7.59 -6.97
C SER A 68 -8.61 -7.10 -5.53
N GLN A 69 -9.76 -6.99 -4.85
CA GLN A 69 -9.80 -6.57 -3.44
C GLN A 69 -8.93 -7.49 -2.58
N ASP A 70 -9.10 -8.80 -2.70
CA ASP A 70 -8.31 -9.79 -1.95
C ASP A 70 -6.79 -9.61 -2.13
N GLU A 71 -6.35 -9.29 -3.35
CA GLU A 71 -4.91 -9.18 -3.66
C GLU A 71 -4.32 -7.86 -3.17
N VAL A 72 -5.12 -6.80 -3.22
CA VAL A 72 -4.76 -5.49 -2.65
C VAL A 72 -4.70 -5.60 -1.13
N ASP A 73 -5.73 -6.18 -0.50
CA ASP A 73 -5.81 -6.34 0.95
C ASP A 73 -4.64 -7.19 1.49
N ASP A 74 -4.37 -8.36 0.87
CA ASP A 74 -3.24 -9.22 1.22
C ASP A 74 -1.90 -8.46 1.17
N PHE A 75 -1.72 -7.64 0.13
CA PHE A 75 -0.50 -6.85 -0.03
C PHE A 75 -0.40 -5.72 1.00
N LEU A 76 -1.50 -5.06 1.33
CA LEU A 76 -1.52 -4.01 2.35
C LEU A 76 -1.19 -4.58 3.73
N ASP A 77 -1.61 -5.81 4.03
CA ASP A 77 -1.21 -6.51 5.25
C ASP A 77 0.31 -6.74 5.31
N GLU A 78 0.96 -7.09 4.19
CA GLU A 78 2.43 -7.18 4.09
C GLU A 78 3.10 -5.83 4.36
N VAL A 79 2.54 -4.74 3.78
CA VAL A 79 3.04 -3.38 3.99
C VAL A 79 2.92 -2.96 5.46
N VAL A 80 1.78 -3.21 6.10
CA VAL A 80 1.54 -2.91 7.52
C VAL A 80 2.56 -3.63 8.40
N ALA A 81 2.81 -4.92 8.13
CA ALA A 81 3.80 -5.69 8.87
C ALA A 81 5.22 -5.11 8.73
N GLU A 82 5.59 -4.65 7.52
CA GLU A 82 6.87 -4.00 7.28
C GLU A 82 6.97 -2.62 7.98
N LEU A 83 5.93 -1.79 7.90
CA LEU A 83 5.92 -0.48 8.55
C LEU A 83 6.07 -0.62 10.07
N ARG A 84 5.31 -1.51 10.71
CA ARG A 84 5.46 -1.82 12.15
C ARG A 84 6.86 -2.24 12.52
N ARG A 85 7.49 -3.08 11.68
CA ARG A 85 8.87 -3.54 11.88
C ARG A 85 9.85 -2.37 11.82
N ARG A 86 9.68 -1.45 10.88
CA ARG A 86 10.55 -0.28 10.68
C ARG A 86 10.34 0.78 11.76
N GLU A 87 9.11 1.05 12.17
CA GLU A 87 8.80 1.93 13.31
C GLU A 87 9.46 1.40 14.59
N SER A 88 9.37 0.09 14.84
CA SER A 88 10.02 -0.55 15.98
C SER A 88 11.56 -0.53 15.90
N ALA A 89 12.13 -0.45 14.70
CA ALA A 89 13.57 -0.43 14.46
C ALA A 89 14.16 0.99 14.41
N GLY A 90 13.38 1.98 13.95
CA GLY A 90 13.73 3.40 13.87
C GLY A 90 13.39 4.19 15.15
N GLY A 91 12.62 3.60 16.06
CA GLY A 91 12.43 4.12 17.41
C GLY A 91 13.63 3.86 18.32
N ARG A 92 14.74 4.60 18.11
CA ARG A 92 15.85 4.72 19.07
C ARG A 92 16.57 6.05 18.92
#